data_AF-A0A6B3MIU5-F1
#
_entry.id   AF-A0A6B3MIU5-F1
#
_cell.length_a   1.000
_cell.length_b   1.000
_cell.length_c   1.000
_cell.angle_alpha   90.00
_cell.angle_beta   90.00
_cell.angle_gamma   90.00
#
_symmetry.space_group_name_H-M   'P 1'
#
loop_
_entity.id
_entity.type
_entity.pdbx_description
1 polymer ?
#
loop_
_entity_poly.entity_id
_entity_poly.type
_entity_poly.pdbx_seq_one_letter_code
_entity_poly.pdbx_strand_id
1 'polypeptide(L)'
;MGQAGKALKRVLETYKITQYRLASELGIGRSNVYRWVNEVRDPTAETVKDIVDILRKINAAAAEEFIQLYLGGNSIEDEDKEQFLDNEESD
;
A
#
# COMPACT_ATOMS: atom_id res chain seq x y z
N MET A 1 -0.89 12.16 -3.86
CA MET A 1 -0.80 10.82 -3.27
C MET A 1 -1.15 9.83 -4.36
N GLY A 2 -0.30 8.85 -4.61
CA GLY A 2 -0.59 7.84 -5.62
C GLY A 2 -1.32 6.64 -5.03
N GLN A 3 -2.33 6.16 -5.76
CA GLN A 3 -3.19 5.06 -5.32
C GLN A 3 -2.40 3.78 -4.98
N ALA A 4 -1.28 3.55 -5.67
CA ALA A 4 -0.43 2.37 -5.47
C ALA A 4 0.25 2.37 -4.09
N GLY A 5 0.79 3.51 -3.64
CA GLY A 5 1.47 3.61 -2.35
C GLY A 5 0.51 3.35 -1.18
N LYS A 6 -0.68 3.97 -1.23
CA LYS A 6 -1.74 3.79 -0.22
C LYS A 6 -2.24 2.34 -0.17
N ALA A 7 -2.59 1.77 -1.32
CA ALA A 7 -3.02 0.38 -1.43
C ALA A 7 -1.96 -0.58 -0.88
N LEU A 8 -0.68 -0.35 -1.23
CA LEU A 8 0.41 -1.20 -0.77
C LEU A 8 0.59 -1.12 0.74
N LYS A 9 0.59 0.09 1.31
CA LYS A 9 0.72 0.28 2.75
C LYS A 9 -0.38 -0.49 3.51
N ARG A 10 -1.64 -0.30 3.10
CA ARG A 10 -2.80 -0.99 3.71
C ARG A 10 -2.63 -2.50 3.69
N VAL A 11 -2.31 -3.07 2.54
CA VAL A 11 -2.15 -4.53 2.38
C VAL A 11 -1.00 -5.06 3.23
N LEU A 12 0.13 -4.38 3.27
CA LEU A 12 1.26 -4.81 4.10
C LEU A 12 0.89 -4.85 5.59
N GLU A 13 0.14 -3.85 6.07
CA GLU A 13 -0.32 -3.76 7.46
C GLU A 13 -1.41 -4.78 7.83
N THR A 14 -2.39 -4.98 6.93
CA THR A 14 -3.49 -5.94 7.08
C THR A 14 -2.97 -7.37 7.16
N TYR A 15 -2.09 -7.76 6.24
CA TYR A 15 -1.59 -9.13 6.14
C TYR A 15 -0.27 -9.37 6.89
N LYS A 16 0.18 -8.38 7.68
CA LYS A 16 1.43 -8.43 8.46
C LYS A 16 2.66 -8.79 7.62
N ILE A 17 2.71 -8.28 6.39
CA ILE A 17 3.83 -8.45 5.46
C ILE A 17 4.80 -7.29 5.67
N THR A 18 6.05 -7.60 6.02
CA THR A 18 7.04 -6.54 6.23
C THR A 18 7.54 -5.96 4.90
N GLN A 19 7.86 -4.66 4.90
CA GLN A 19 8.50 -4.03 3.73
C GLN A 19 9.81 -4.73 3.33
N TYR A 20 10.55 -5.27 4.31
CA TYR A 20 11.75 -6.07 4.05
C TYR A 20 11.44 -7.35 3.28
N ARG A 21 10.40 -8.09 3.68
CA ARG A 21 9.98 -9.31 2.98
C ARG A 21 9.62 -9.01 1.54
N LEU A 22 8.79 -8.00 1.31
CA LEU A 22 8.42 -7.59 -0.05
C LEU A 22 9.66 -7.19 -0.89
N ALA A 23 10.56 -6.37 -0.33
CA ALA A 23 11.77 -5.93 -1.03
C ALA A 23 12.70 -7.10 -1.38
N SER A 24 12.86 -8.07 -0.46
CA SER A 24 13.68 -9.25 -0.67
C SER A 24 13.14 -10.14 -1.79
N GLU A 25 11.83 -10.37 -1.82
CA GLU A 25 11.17 -11.18 -2.85
C GLU A 25 11.16 -10.50 -4.24
N LEU A 26 11.10 -9.15 -4.26
CA LEU A 26 11.25 -8.37 -5.49
C LEU A 26 12.71 -8.24 -5.96
N GLY A 27 13.69 -8.62 -5.15
CA GLY A 27 15.12 -8.45 -5.48
C GLY A 27 15.58 -6.99 -5.53
N ILE A 28 14.90 -6.08 -4.81
CA ILE A 28 15.20 -4.64 -4.82
C ILE A 28 15.61 -4.13 -3.44
N GLY A 29 16.21 -2.95 -3.40
CA GLY A 29 16.53 -2.29 -2.13
C GLY A 29 15.28 -1.89 -1.34
N ARG A 30 15.30 -2.10 -0.01
CA ARG A 30 14.24 -1.66 0.95
C ARG A 30 13.82 -0.20 0.80
N SER A 31 14.74 0.68 0.39
CA SER A 31 14.47 2.10 0.19
C SER A 31 13.45 2.37 -0.93
N ASN A 32 13.28 1.47 -1.90
CA ASN A 32 12.23 1.57 -2.91
C ASN A 32 10.86 1.37 -2.26
N VAL A 33 10.67 0.26 -1.53
CA VAL A 33 9.42 -0.05 -0.84
C VAL A 33 9.07 1.03 0.17
N TYR A 34 10.06 1.52 0.93
CA TYR A 34 9.88 2.64 1.85
C TYR A 34 9.37 3.91 1.13
N ARG A 35 9.92 4.26 -0.03
CA ARG A 35 9.45 5.43 -0.80
C ARG A 35 8.01 5.26 -1.30
N TRP A 36 7.59 4.04 -1.65
CA TRP A 36 6.23 3.76 -2.09
C TRP A 36 5.23 3.87 -0.95
N VAL A 37 5.48 3.20 0.18
CA VAL A 37 4.56 3.17 1.33
C VAL A 37 4.50 4.48 2.11
N ASN A 38 5.52 5.34 2.00
CA ASN A 38 5.53 6.71 2.55
C ASN A 38 5.21 7.76 1.47
N GLU A 39 4.71 7.34 0.31
CA GLU A 39 4.16 8.23 -0.72
C GLU A 39 5.16 9.27 -1.26
N VAL A 40 6.46 8.98 -1.15
CA VAL A 40 7.55 9.81 -1.69
C VAL A 40 7.59 9.72 -3.21
N ARG A 41 7.28 8.52 -3.75
CA ARG A 41 7.20 8.24 -5.19
C ARG A 41 6.34 7.00 -5.40
N ASP A 42 5.62 6.93 -6.51
CA ASP A 42 4.90 5.73 -6.89
C ASP A 42 5.78 4.67 -7.57
N PRO A 43 5.48 3.37 -7.39
CA PRO A 43 5.99 2.33 -8.26
C PRO A 43 5.54 2.56 -9.72
N THR A 44 6.33 2.10 -10.69
CA THR A 44 5.89 2.11 -12.10
C THR A 44 4.79 1.06 -12.33
N ALA A 45 4.07 1.16 -13.45
CA ALA A 45 3.05 0.15 -13.80
C ALA A 45 3.64 -1.27 -13.92
N GLU A 46 4.86 -1.40 -14.43
CA GLU A 46 5.60 -2.68 -14.46
C GLU A 46 5.87 -3.19 -13.05
N THR A 47 6.35 -2.32 -12.16
CA THR A 47 6.58 -2.69 -10.75
C THR A 47 5.29 -3.03 -10.01
N VAL A 48 4.15 -2.40 -10.33
CA VAL A 48 2.84 -2.77 -9.78
C VAL A 48 2.48 -4.21 -10.13
N LYS A 49 2.71 -4.64 -11.38
CA LYS A 49 2.53 -6.03 -11.78
C LYS A 49 3.43 -6.97 -10.97
N ASP A 50 4.71 -6.62 -10.81
CA ASP A 50 5.64 -7.44 -10.03
C ASP A 50 5.24 -7.53 -8.55
N ILE A 51 4.74 -6.44 -7.97
CA ILE A 51 4.19 -6.42 -6.61
C ILE A 51 3.02 -7.40 -6.50
N VAL A 52 2.08 -7.40 -7.45
CA VAL A 52 0.95 -8.35 -7.47
C VAL A 52 1.45 -9.79 -7.52
N ASP A 53 2.40 -10.08 -8.41
CA ASP A 53 2.96 -11.42 -8.59
C ASP A 53 3.67 -11.92 -7.32
N ILE A 54 4.41 -11.04 -6.63
CA ILE A 54 5.08 -11.36 -5.35
C ILE A 54 4.08 -11.49 -4.20
N LEU A 55 3.13 -10.56 -4.08
CA LEU A 55 2.08 -10.66 -3.06
C LEU A 55 1.31 -11.98 -3.23
N ARG A 56 1.01 -12.40 -4.46
CA ARG A 56 0.27 -13.64 -4.71
C ARG A 56 1.04 -14.88 -4.25
N LYS A 57 2.38 -14.87 -4.35
CA LYS A 57 3.25 -15.91 -3.80
C LYS A 57 3.30 -15.89 -2.27
N ILE A 58 3.29 -14.70 -1.65
CA ILE A 58 3.35 -14.53 -0.20
C ILE A 58 2.00 -14.88 0.46
N ASN A 59 0.92 -14.33 -0.09
CA ASN A 59 -0.46 -14.48 0.35
C ASN A 59 -1.41 -14.07 -0.80
N ALA A 60 -2.16 -15.03 -1.34
CA ALA A 60 -3.08 -14.78 -2.46
C ALA A 60 -4.14 -13.70 -2.17
N ALA A 61 -4.68 -13.63 -0.95
CA ALA A 61 -5.67 -12.63 -0.57
C ALA A 61 -5.08 -11.22 -0.54
N ALA A 62 -3.82 -11.08 -0.09
CA ALA A 62 -3.11 -9.80 -0.11
C ALA A 62 -2.97 -9.22 -1.53
N ALA A 63 -2.74 -10.08 -2.53
CA ALA A 63 -2.65 -9.66 -3.91
C ALA A 63 -4.00 -9.18 -4.46
N GLU A 64 -5.08 -9.92 -4.19
CA GLU A 64 -6.42 -9.55 -4.64
C GLU A 64 -6.89 -8.24 -4.00
N GLU A 65 -6.65 -8.06 -2.69
CA GLU A 65 -6.96 -6.80 -2.01
C GLU A 65 -6.12 -5.64 -2.56
N PHE A 66 -4.84 -5.86 -2.86
CA PHE A 66 -4.00 -4.83 -3.49
C PHE A 66 -4.55 -4.40 -4.86
N ILE A 67 -4.99 -5.35 -5.70
CA ILE A 67 -5.60 -5.04 -7.00
C ILE A 67 -6.88 -4.23 -6.82
N GLN A 68 -7.77 -4.65 -5.91
CA GLN A 68 -9.04 -3.97 -5.65
C GLN A 68 -8.83 -2.53 -5.17
N LEU A 69 -7.94 -2.34 -4.20
CA LEU A 69 -7.59 -1.01 -3.69
C LEU A 69 -6.90 -0.16 -4.77
N TYR A 70 -5.96 -0.72 -5.52
CA TYR A 70 -5.24 0.01 -6.57
C TYR A 70 -6.14 0.48 -7.71
N LEU A 71 -7.15 -0.32 -8.10
CA LEU A 71 -8.11 0.03 -9.15
C LEU A 71 -9.27 0.92 -8.64
N GLY A 72 -9.29 1.27 -7.35
CA GLY A 72 -10.31 2.14 -6.76
C GLY A 72 -11.66 1.44 -6.52
N GLY A 73 -11.68 0.11 -6.40
CA GLY A 73 -12.90 -0.66 -6.13
C GLY A 73 -13.47 -0.47 -4.73
N ASN A 74 -12.62 -0.13 -3.76
CA ASN A 74 -12.99 0.27 -2.40
C ASN A 74 -12.29 1.59 -2.10
N SER A 75 -13.06 2.67 -1.93
CA SER A 75 -12.57 4.02 -1.64
C SER A 75 -11.63 3.97 -0.43
N ILE A 76 -10.37 4.39 -0.61
CA ILE A 76 -9.41 4.64 0.49
C ILE A 76 -9.79 5.95 1.24
N GLU A 77 -10.98 6.49 0.98
CA GLU A 77 -11.44 7.81 1.41
C GLU A 77 -12.02 7.85 2.84
N ASP A 78 -12.12 6.70 3.51
CA ASP A 78 -12.79 6.59 4.81
C ASP A 78 -11.87 6.83 6.03
N GLU A 79 -10.54 6.73 5.89
CA GLU A 79 -9.62 6.83 7.04
C GLU A 79 -9.06 8.25 7.28
N ASP A 80 -9.09 9.15 6.28
CA ASP A 80 -8.57 10.52 6.43
C ASP A 80 -9.59 11.48 7.11
N LYS A 81 -10.84 11.03 7.36
CA LYS A 81 -11.91 11.87 7.94
C LYS A 81 -11.94 11.90 9.47
N GLU A 82 -11.34 10.93 10.16
CA GLU A 82 -11.36 10.91 11.63
C GLU A 82 -10.36 11.88 12.28
N GLN A 83 -9.38 12.43 11.55
CA GLN A 83 -8.41 13.39 12.10
C GLN A 83 -8.88 14.85 12.13
N PHE A 84 -10.05 15.16 11.56
CA PHE A 84 -10.57 16.54 11.50
C PHE A 84 -11.71 16.83 12.49
N LEU A 85 -12.24 15.82 13.20
CA LEU A 85 -13.39 16.00 14.10
C LEU A 85 -13.02 16.35 15.55
N ASP A 86 -11.75 16.19 15.95
CA ASP A 86 -11.32 16.42 17.34
C ASP A 86 -10.80 17.85 17.63
N ASN A 87 -10.77 18.75 16.63
CA ASN A 87 -10.19 20.09 16.79
C ASN A 87 -11.19 21.25 16.80
N GLU A 88 -12.50 21.00 16.81
CA GLU A 88 -13.53 22.07 16.78
C GLU A 88 -14.36 22.23 18.07
N GLU A 89 -14.02 21.55 19.18
CA GLU A 89 -14.74 21.72 20.46
C GLU A 89 -13.85 22.27 21.58
N SER A 90 -13.06 23.31 21.26
CA SER A 90 -12.28 24.06 22.25
C SER A 90 -12.08 25.52 21.82
N ASP A 91 -13.16 26.29 21.77
CA ASP A 91 -13.21 27.71 22.17
C ASP A 91 -14.66 28.19 22.38
#